data_AF-A0A061NQM4-F1
#
_entry.id   AF-A0A061NQM4-F1
#
_cell.length_a   1.000
_cell.length_b   1.000
_cell.length_c   1.000
_cell.angle_alpha   90.00
_cell.angle_beta   90.00
_cell.angle_gamma   90.00
#
_symmetry.space_group_name_H-M   'P 1'
#
loop_
_entity.id
_entity.type
_entity.pdbx_description
1 polymer ?
#
loop_
_entity_poly.entity_id
_entity_poly.type
_entity_poly.pdbx_seq_one_letter_code
_entity_poly.pdbx_strand_id
1 'polypeptide(L)' 'MIIIDDLQIMAQRYDNEEDAKNALKKDEVVVKDTENNYWIIDSENYEKIEAYGYTKIEEGTSN' A
#
# COMPACT_ATOMS: atom_id res chain seq x y z
N MET A 1 8.49 -5.25 3.15
CA MET A 1 7.98 -5.35 4.55
C MET A 1 7.97 -3.96 5.13
N ILE A 2 6.86 -3.57 5.72
CA ILE A 2 6.72 -2.32 6.45
C ILE A 2 6.85 -2.64 7.94
N ILE A 3 7.74 -1.94 8.64
CA ILE A 3 7.97 -2.11 10.08
C ILE A 3 7.73 -0.74 10.71
N ILE A 4 6.75 -0.65 11.60
CA ILE A 4 6.34 0.59 12.27
C ILE A 4 6.12 0.28 13.74
N ASP A 5 6.89 0.89 14.63
CA ASP A 5 6.91 0.56 16.06
C ASP A 5 7.04 -0.97 16.28
N ASP A 6 6.03 -1.60 16.88
CA ASP A 6 5.94 -3.06 17.08
C ASP A 6 5.15 -3.80 15.98
N LEU A 7 4.64 -3.07 14.98
CA LEU A 7 3.89 -3.62 13.86
C LEU A 7 4.82 -4.09 12.75
N GLN A 8 4.58 -5.32 12.29
CA GLN A 8 5.27 -5.94 11.16
C GLN A 8 4.24 -6.34 10.11
N ILE A 9 4.25 -5.65 8.97
CA ILE A 9 3.27 -5.85 7.90
C ILE A 9 4.00 -6.37 6.66
N MET A 10 3.48 -7.49 6.14
CA MET A 10 3.89 -8.03 4.87
C MET A 10 3.53 -7.02 3.78
N ALA A 11 4.56 -6.56 3.07
CA ALA A 11 4.42 -5.52 2.09
C ALA A 11 5.42 -5.73 0.96
N GLN A 12 4.99 -5.53 -0.28
CA GLN A 12 5.84 -5.59 -1.46
C GLN A 12 6.02 -4.19 -2.04
N ARG A 13 7.27 -3.74 -2.15
CA ARG A 13 7.62 -2.39 -2.64
C ARG A 13 7.70 -2.38 -4.17
N TYR A 14 7.23 -1.30 -4.76
CA TYR A 14 7.31 -0.99 -6.18
C TYR A 14 7.78 0.46 -6.37
N ASP A 15 8.52 0.69 -7.45
CA ASP A 15 9.04 2.01 -7.80
C ASP A 15 8.02 2.85 -8.59
N ASN A 16 6.97 2.22 -9.13
CA ASN A 16 5.91 2.89 -9.85
C ASN A 16 4.53 2.35 -9.46
N GLU A 17 3.50 3.16 -9.75
CA GLU A 17 2.11 2.81 -9.46
C GLU A 17 1.58 1.69 -10.36
N GLU A 18 2.00 1.69 -11.62
CA GLU A 18 1.47 0.79 -12.65
C GLU A 18 1.88 -0.68 -12.39
N ASP A 19 3.15 -0.95 -12.07
CA ASP A 19 3.59 -2.29 -11.68
C ASP A 19 2.94 -2.74 -10.37
N ALA A 20 2.74 -1.82 -9.41
CA ALA A 20 2.04 -2.15 -8.18
C ALA A 20 0.58 -2.56 -8.45
N LYS A 21 -0.12 -1.84 -9.32
CA LYS A 21 -1.49 -2.19 -9.73
C LYS A 21 -1.55 -3.49 -10.52
N ASN A 22 -0.61 -3.71 -11.44
CA ASN A 22 -0.55 -4.94 -12.23
C ASN A 22 -0.26 -6.19 -11.38
N ALA A 23 0.50 -6.03 -10.29
CA ALA A 23 0.81 -7.12 -9.36
C ALA A 23 -0.22 -7.28 -8.22
N LEU A 24 -1.19 -6.36 -8.12
CA LEU A 24 -2.19 -6.32 -7.07
C LEU A 24 -3.08 -7.56 -7.09
N LYS A 25 -3.22 -8.23 -5.95
CA LYS A 25 -4.19 -9.33 -5.79
C LYS A 25 -5.51 -8.82 -5.20
N LYS A 26 -6.54 -9.64 -5.31
CA LYS A 26 -7.94 -9.31 -4.95
C LYS A 26 -8.13 -8.79 -3.52
N ASP A 27 -7.32 -9.24 -2.56
CA ASP A 27 -7.44 -8.91 -1.14
C ASP A 27 -6.34 -7.93 -0.66
N GLU A 28 -5.54 -7.41 -1.60
CA GLU A 28 -4.46 -6.47 -1.35
C GLU A 28 -4.85 -5.06 -1.80
N VAL A 29 -4.15 -4.05 -1.29
CA VAL A 29 -4.28 -2.64 -1.68
C VAL A 29 -2.92 -2.04 -1.95
N VAL A 30 -2.86 -1.15 -2.94
CA VAL A 30 -1.69 -0.30 -3.18
C VAL A 30 -1.78 0.90 -2.25
N VAL A 31 -0.71 1.15 -1.51
CA VAL A 31 -0.54 2.33 -0.67
C VAL A 31 0.70 3.08 -1.09
N LYS A 32 0.68 4.39 -0.91
CA LYS A 32 1.80 5.28 -1.14
C LYS A 32 2.31 5.80 0.20
N ASP A 33 3.61 5.70 0.42
CA ASP A 33 4.25 6.24 1.62
C ASP A 33 4.57 7.74 1.48
N THR A 34 5.10 8.34 2.55
CA THR A 34 5.50 9.76 2.58
C THR A 34 6.72 10.07 1.71
N GLU A 35 7.43 9.05 1.23
CA GLU A 35 8.63 9.16 0.40
C GLU A 35 8.33 8.94 -1.10
N ASN A 36 7.04 8.87 -1.49
CA ASN A 36 6.57 8.57 -2.84
C ASN A 36 6.89 7.15 -3.36
N ASN A 37 7.12 6.18 -2.48
CA ASN A 37 7.18 4.78 -2.89
C ASN A 37 5.80 4.13 -2.83
N TYR A 38 5.59 3.11 -3.68
CA TYR A 38 4.37 2.34 -3.73
C TYR A 38 4.58 1.00 -3.02
N TRP A 39 3.58 0.58 -2.27
CA TRP A 39 3.60 -0.66 -1.51
C TRP A 39 2.30 -1.40 -1.70
N ILE A 40 2.37 -2.69 -1.93
CA ILE A 40 1.21 -3.58 -1.87
C ILE A 40 1.18 -4.19 -0.48
N ILE A 41 0.05 -4.06 0.21
CA ILE A 41 -0.23 -4.67 1.52
C ILE A 41 -1.59 -5.35 1.49
N ASP A 42 -1.86 -6.27 2.41
CA ASP A 42 -3.23 -6.76 2.60
C ASP A 42 -4.16 -5.62 3.02
N SER A 43 -5.39 -5.62 2.50
CA SER A 43 -6.40 -4.60 2.80
C SER A 43 -6.67 -4.44 4.30
N GLU A 44 -6.62 -5.52 5.09
CA GLU A 44 -6.78 -5.51 6.55
C GLU A 44 -5.66 -4.78 7.31
N ASN A 45 -4.51 -4.58 6.67
CA ASN A 45 -3.37 -3.88 7.28
C ASN A 45 -3.41 -2.38 7.00
N TYR A 46 -4.22 -1.93 6.04
CA TYR A 46 -4.30 -0.51 5.67
C TYR A 46 -4.73 0.36 6.85
N GLU A 47 -5.79 -0.03 7.57
CA GLU A 47 -6.30 0.70 8.74
C GLU A 47 -5.22 0.87 9.83
N LYS A 48 -4.24 -0.05 9.88
CA LYS A 48 -3.13 0.00 10.85
C LYS A 48 -2.05 1.00 10.43
N ILE A 49 -1.88 1.26 9.14
CA ILE A 49 -0.82 2.13 8.60
C ILE A 49 -1.33 3.50 8.13
N GLU A 50 -2.64 3.67 7.95
CA GLU A 50 -3.27 4.93 7.55
C GLU A 50 -2.89 6.07 8.51
N ALA A 51 -2.91 5.79 9.83
CA ALA A 51 -2.52 6.74 10.87
C ALA A 51 -1.04 7.21 10.77
N TYR A 52 -0.20 6.47 10.04
CA TYR A 52 1.22 6.76 9.85
C TYR A 52 1.52 7.53 8.56
N GLY A 53 0.50 7.98 7.84
CA GLY A 53 0.64 8.81 6.65
C GLY A 53 0.69 8.04 5.32
N TYR A 54 0.41 6.73 5.34
CA TYR A 54 0.22 5.95 4.13
C TYR A 54 -1.13 6.28 3.50
N THR A 55 -1.13 6.54 2.20
CA THR A 55 -2.35 6.87 1.45
C THR A 55 -2.71 5.73 0.53
N LYS A 56 -3.95 5.23 0.60
CA LYS A 56 -4.44 4.24 -0.36
C LYS A 56 -4.55 4.83 -1.75
N ILE A 57 -3.96 4.16 -2.74
CA ILE A 57 -4.15 4.46 -4.15
C ILE A 57 -5.34 3.63 -4.62
N GLU A 58 -6.50 4.26 -4.70
CA GLU A 58 -7.67 3.61 -5.30
C GLU A 58 -7.45 3.48 -6.81
N GLU A 59 -7.72 2.30 -7.38
CA GLU A 59 -7.85 2.16 -8.82
C GLU A 59 -8.93 3.16 -9.26
N GLY A 60 -8.53 4.10 -10.11
CA GLY A 60 -9.30 5.31 -10.35
C GLY A 60 -10.77 5.01 -10.61
N THR A 61 -11.62 5.46 -9.68
CA THR A 61 -13.00 5.77 -10.02
C THR A 61 -12.94 6.94 -10.99
N SER A 62 -12.68 6.65 -12.26
CA SER A 62 -13.09 7.52 -13.35
C SER A 62 -14.60 7.55 -13.31
N ASN A 63 -15.17 8.56 -12.65
CA ASN A 63 -16.59 8.84 -12.68
C ASN A 63 -16.85 10.02 -13.62
#